data_AF-A0A8I1TSG8-F1
#
_entry.id   AF-A0A8I1TSG8-F1
#
_cell.length_a   1.000
_cell.length_b   1.000
_cell.length_c   1.000
_cell.angle_alpha   90.00
_cell.angle_beta   90.00
_cell.angle_gamma   90.00
#
_symmetry.space_group_name_H-M   'P 1'
#
loop_
_entity.id
_entity.type
_entity.pdbx_description
1 polymer ?
#
loop_
_entity_poly.entity_id
_entity_poly.type
_entity_poly.pdbx_seq_one_letter_code
_entity_poly.pdbx_strand_id
1 'polypeptide(L)'
;MSGTTVQARSTTDTGGWICFWGGLVGAVQAVIMLLWTPEVGADRYSYPMTPGGYVVAQLTFAVQHVALLVGLVALARSAWTARSRPARVGAWASAAGMALLTIMEAVAILAASEPTGSATATLVDSLYGIPTIVLGVALVVCAVALVRDRSLGAGPRWMVLVLGVYVFVVLLPGIVTGSYTLARIAIGVWMLGFAMLGFLLARRSEG
;
A
#
# COMPACT_ATOMS: atom_id res chain seq x y z
N MET A 1 18.99 -10.86 -29.71
CA MET A 1 18.65 -10.66 -28.27
C MET A 1 18.05 -9.26 -28.01
N SER A 2 17.09 -8.80 -28.82
CA SER A 2 16.60 -7.39 -28.82
C SER A 2 15.13 -7.23 -28.34
N GLY A 3 14.26 -8.23 -28.55
CA GLY A 3 12.83 -8.12 -28.21
C GLY A 3 12.51 -8.19 -26.71
N THR A 4 13.21 -9.02 -25.95
CA THR A 4 12.91 -9.26 -24.52
C THR A 4 13.18 -8.04 -23.64
N THR A 5 14.21 -7.25 -23.97
CA THR A 5 14.61 -6.05 -23.23
C THR A 5 13.65 -4.88 -23.44
N VAL A 6 13.09 -4.73 -24.65
CA VAL A 6 12.10 -3.68 -24.96
C VAL A 6 10.76 -3.96 -24.25
N GLN A 7 10.31 -5.21 -24.28
CA GLN A 7 9.05 -5.62 -23.64
C GLN A 7 9.11 -5.50 -22.11
N ALA A 8 10.25 -5.86 -21.50
CA ALA A 8 10.46 -5.71 -20.05
C ALA A 8 10.45 -4.24 -19.58
N ARG A 9 10.97 -3.29 -20.39
CA ARG A 9 10.89 -1.85 -20.10
C ARG A 9 9.44 -1.37 -20.05
N SER A 10 8.67 -1.63 -21.12
CA SER A 10 7.27 -1.18 -21.23
C SER A 10 6.35 -1.67 -20.10
N THR A 11 6.62 -2.86 -19.56
CA THR A 11 5.83 -3.44 -18.47
C THR A 11 6.12 -2.75 -17.13
N THR A 12 7.38 -2.38 -16.88
CA THR A 12 7.77 -1.64 -15.66
C THR A 12 7.21 -0.23 -15.68
N ASP A 13 7.17 0.41 -16.85
CA ASP A 13 6.63 1.77 -17.01
C ASP A 13 5.14 1.82 -16.76
N THR A 14 4.42 0.87 -17.38
CA THR A 14 2.99 0.72 -17.19
C THR A 14 2.68 0.43 -15.73
N GLY A 15 3.44 -0.46 -15.07
CA GLY A 15 3.25 -0.75 -13.65
C GLY A 15 3.56 0.44 -12.74
N GLY A 16 4.57 1.25 -13.09
CA GLY A 16 4.88 2.50 -12.40
C GLY A 16 3.74 3.51 -12.50
N TRP A 17 3.19 3.73 -13.70
CA TRP A 17 2.06 4.65 -13.90
C TRP A 17 0.76 4.18 -13.24
N ILE A 18 0.48 2.87 -13.26
CA ILE A 18 -0.66 2.30 -12.53
C ILE A 18 -0.51 2.56 -11.03
N CYS A 19 0.68 2.34 -10.47
CA CYS A 19 0.97 2.62 -9.07
C CYS A 19 0.84 4.11 -8.74
N PHE A 20 1.32 4.99 -9.64
CA PHE A 20 1.21 6.44 -9.49
C PHE A 20 -0.25 6.87 -9.33
N TRP A 21 -1.10 6.48 -10.27
CA TRP A 21 -2.52 6.81 -10.24
C TRP A 21 -3.24 6.12 -9.08
N GLY A 22 -2.90 4.87 -8.77
CA GLY A 22 -3.41 4.16 -7.59
C GLY A 22 -3.10 4.88 -6.28
N GLY A 23 -1.88 5.43 -6.13
CA GLY A 23 -1.51 6.25 -4.98
C GLY A 23 -2.29 7.57 -4.92
N LEU A 24 -2.49 8.26 -6.05
CA LEU A 24 -3.31 9.47 -6.08
C LEU A 24 -4.78 9.21 -5.74
N VAL A 25 -5.36 8.14 -6.30
CA VAL A 25 -6.72 7.70 -5.96
C VAL A 25 -6.83 7.38 -4.48
N GLY A 26 -5.86 6.67 -3.90
CA GLY A 26 -5.80 6.39 -2.46
C GLY A 26 -5.73 7.65 -1.60
N ALA A 27 -4.94 8.65 -2.01
CA ALA A 27 -4.87 9.92 -1.31
C ALA A 27 -6.20 10.69 -1.37
N VAL A 28 -6.86 10.71 -2.53
CA VAL A 28 -8.19 11.30 -2.70
C VAL A 28 -9.23 10.56 -1.85
N GLN A 29 -9.20 9.23 -1.83
CA GLN A 29 -10.04 8.40 -0.96
C GLN A 29 -9.86 8.78 0.52
N ALA A 30 -8.63 8.96 0.99
CA ALA A 30 -8.36 9.41 2.36
C ALA A 30 -8.96 10.81 2.65
N VAL A 31 -8.87 11.74 1.71
CA VAL A 31 -9.49 13.07 1.81
C VAL A 31 -11.01 12.96 1.85
N ILE A 32 -11.62 12.13 0.99
CA ILE A 32 -13.06 11.88 0.99
C ILE A 32 -13.49 11.37 2.37
N MET A 33 -12.77 10.40 2.95
CA MET A 33 -13.08 9.87 4.28
C MET A 33 -12.95 10.94 5.39
N LEU A 34 -12.00 11.86 5.28
CA LEU A 34 -11.84 12.97 6.23
C LEU A 34 -12.99 13.98 6.18
N LEU A 35 -13.54 14.21 4.99
CA LEU A 35 -14.60 15.19 4.76
C LEU A 35 -16.00 14.57 4.80
N TRP A 36 -16.09 13.23 4.93
CA TRP A 36 -17.36 12.52 4.94
C TRP A 36 -18.17 12.88 6.19
N THR A 37 -19.42 13.28 5.99
CA THR A 37 -20.31 13.59 7.11
C THR A 37 -20.76 12.29 7.78
N PRO A 38 -20.57 12.10 9.10
CA PRO A 38 -20.96 10.87 9.77
C PRO A 38 -22.45 10.54 9.66
N GLU A 39 -22.74 9.35 9.14
CA GLU A 39 -24.08 8.77 9.02
C GLU A 39 -24.41 7.79 10.15
N VAL A 40 -23.38 7.30 10.85
CA VAL A 40 -23.50 6.34 11.96
C VAL A 40 -22.67 6.81 13.16
N GLY A 41 -22.94 6.24 14.33
CA GLY A 41 -22.16 6.48 15.56
C GLY A 41 -20.73 5.96 15.46
N ALA A 42 -19.81 6.59 16.20
CA ALA A 42 -18.38 6.21 16.26
C ALA A 42 -18.14 4.83 16.92
N ASP A 43 -19.18 4.27 17.55
CA ASP A 43 -19.23 2.92 18.10
C ASP A 43 -19.54 1.85 17.03
N ARG A 44 -19.65 2.23 15.76
CA ARG A 44 -19.90 1.33 14.64
C ARG A 44 -18.63 1.14 13.82
N TYR A 45 -18.33 -0.10 13.47
CA TYR A 45 -17.13 -0.43 12.68
C TYR A 45 -17.14 0.23 11.30
N SER A 46 -18.33 0.47 10.73
CA SER A 46 -18.51 1.17 9.45
C SER A 46 -18.37 2.70 9.51
N TYR A 47 -18.13 3.28 10.69
CA TYR A 47 -17.98 4.72 10.85
C TYR A 47 -16.96 5.31 9.85
N PRO A 48 -17.29 6.40 9.14
CA PRO A 48 -18.45 7.30 9.33
C PRO A 48 -19.66 6.94 8.44
N MET A 49 -19.63 5.84 7.71
CA MET A 49 -20.63 5.50 6.70
C MET A 49 -21.67 4.51 7.23
N THR A 50 -22.82 4.43 6.56
CA THR A 50 -23.70 3.26 6.70
C THR A 50 -22.95 1.97 6.32
N PRO A 51 -23.39 0.78 6.80
CA PRO A 51 -22.77 -0.50 6.43
C PRO A 51 -22.68 -0.70 4.91
N GLY A 52 -23.72 -0.29 4.15
CA GLY A 52 -23.71 -0.35 2.69
C GLY A 52 -22.67 0.58 2.06
N GLY A 53 -22.58 1.84 2.52
CA GLY A 53 -21.54 2.77 2.07
C GLY A 53 -20.13 2.27 2.39
N TYR A 54 -19.95 1.67 3.56
CA TYR A 54 -18.70 1.05 3.97
C TYR A 54 -18.30 -0.11 3.05
N VAL A 55 -19.23 -0.98 2.65
CA VAL A 55 -18.94 -2.05 1.67
C VAL A 55 -18.43 -1.46 0.36
N VAL A 56 -19.08 -0.42 -0.16
CA VAL A 56 -18.64 0.26 -1.38
C VAL A 56 -17.24 0.84 -1.21
N ALA A 57 -16.97 1.53 -0.10
CA ALA A 57 -15.65 2.07 0.20
C ALA A 57 -14.58 0.97 0.19
N GLN A 58 -14.83 -0.15 0.88
CA GLN A 58 -13.90 -1.29 0.94
C GLN A 58 -13.62 -1.91 -0.43
N LEU A 59 -14.63 -2.05 -1.28
CA LEU A 59 -14.41 -2.51 -2.66
C LEU A 59 -13.55 -1.54 -3.46
N THR A 60 -13.72 -0.23 -3.29
CA THR A 60 -12.87 0.76 -3.96
C THR A 60 -11.44 0.79 -3.41
N PHE A 61 -11.24 0.55 -2.11
CA PHE A 61 -9.91 0.41 -1.52
C PHE A 61 -9.22 -0.86 -2.02
N ALA A 62 -9.95 -1.98 -2.16
CA ALA A 62 -9.41 -3.20 -2.74
C ALA A 62 -8.90 -2.98 -4.17
N VAL A 63 -9.67 -2.32 -5.03
CA VAL A 63 -9.24 -1.97 -6.40
C VAL A 63 -8.00 -1.08 -6.37
N GLN A 64 -7.95 -0.12 -5.45
CA GLN A 64 -6.80 0.74 -5.26
C GLN A 64 -5.55 -0.04 -4.81
N HIS A 65 -5.67 -0.98 -3.87
CA HIS A 65 -4.59 -1.86 -3.45
C HIS A 65 -4.08 -2.75 -4.59
N VAL A 66 -4.95 -3.19 -5.51
CA VAL A 66 -4.51 -3.89 -6.73
C VAL A 66 -3.61 -3.02 -7.59
N ALA A 67 -3.91 -1.72 -7.74
CA ALA A 67 -3.05 -0.79 -8.47
C ALA A 67 -1.66 -0.64 -7.80
N LEU A 68 -1.62 -0.55 -6.46
CA LEU A 68 -0.36 -0.53 -5.72
C LEU A 68 0.42 -1.84 -5.84
N LEU A 69 -0.28 -2.98 -5.79
CA LEU A 69 0.28 -4.31 -5.98
C LEU A 69 0.97 -4.43 -7.34
N VAL A 70 0.34 -3.93 -8.41
CA VAL A 70 0.96 -3.89 -9.75
C VAL A 70 2.28 -3.12 -9.73
N GLY A 71 2.34 -1.98 -9.01
CA GLY A 71 3.58 -1.23 -8.79
C GLY A 71 4.66 -2.02 -8.05
N LEU A 72 4.30 -2.72 -6.98
CA LEU A 72 5.22 -3.55 -6.21
C LEU A 72 5.70 -4.78 -7.00
N VAL A 73 4.86 -5.35 -7.87
CA VAL A 73 5.27 -6.41 -8.81
C VAL A 73 6.25 -5.85 -9.85
N ALA A 74 6.03 -4.64 -10.37
CA ALA A 74 6.98 -3.98 -11.27
C ALA A 74 8.33 -3.71 -10.58
N LEU A 75 8.31 -3.26 -9.31
CA LEU A 75 9.49 -3.15 -8.47
C LEU A 75 10.17 -4.51 -8.28
N ALA A 76 9.43 -5.58 -7.96
CA ALA A 76 10.00 -6.90 -7.73
C ALA A 76 10.64 -7.51 -8.99
N ARG A 77 10.02 -7.30 -10.16
CA ARG A 77 10.61 -7.66 -11.45
C ARG A 77 11.88 -6.87 -11.74
N SER A 78 11.89 -5.57 -11.42
CA SER A 78 13.09 -4.72 -11.53
C SER A 78 14.19 -5.15 -10.55
N ALA A 79 13.83 -5.60 -9.35
CA ALA A 79 14.76 -6.10 -8.35
C ALA A 79 15.32 -7.49 -8.72
N TRP A 80 14.70 -8.23 -9.65
CA TRP A 80 15.21 -9.54 -10.10
C TRP A 80 16.56 -9.45 -10.80
N THR A 81 16.90 -8.28 -11.37
CA THR A 81 18.22 -7.99 -11.93
C THR A 81 19.24 -7.59 -10.87
N ALA A 82 18.84 -7.43 -9.60
CA ALA A 82 19.76 -7.16 -8.50
C ALA A 82 20.61 -8.39 -8.18
N ARG A 83 21.85 -8.17 -7.75
CA ARG A 83 22.77 -9.25 -7.34
C ARG A 83 22.40 -9.80 -5.96
N SER A 84 21.70 -9.01 -5.16
CA SER A 84 21.32 -9.34 -3.79
C SER A 84 20.02 -10.17 -3.67
N ARG A 85 20.14 -11.40 -3.14
CA ARG A 85 18.98 -12.24 -2.78
C ARG A 85 17.98 -11.53 -1.85
N PRO A 86 18.41 -10.80 -0.80
CA PRO A 86 17.49 -10.10 0.08
C PRO A 86 16.66 -9.01 -0.62
N ALA A 87 17.20 -8.33 -1.64
CA ALA A 87 16.43 -7.34 -2.40
C ALA A 87 15.27 -8.00 -3.15
N ARG A 88 15.54 -9.15 -3.78
CA ARG A 88 14.55 -9.93 -4.53
C ARG A 88 13.46 -10.48 -3.62
N VAL A 89 13.85 -11.09 -2.51
CA VAL A 89 12.90 -11.66 -1.53
C VAL A 89 12.07 -10.54 -0.91
N GLY A 90 12.70 -9.45 -0.47
CA GLY A 90 11.99 -8.30 0.11
C GLY A 90 10.99 -7.67 -0.86
N ALA A 91 11.34 -7.53 -2.14
CA ALA A 91 10.43 -6.96 -3.13
C ALA A 91 9.19 -7.84 -3.38
N TRP A 92 9.39 -9.16 -3.54
CA TRP A 92 8.27 -10.09 -3.69
C TRP A 92 7.44 -10.25 -2.41
N ALA A 93 8.08 -10.24 -1.24
CA ALA A 93 7.37 -10.22 0.04
C ALA A 93 6.55 -8.94 0.22
N SER A 94 7.02 -7.79 -0.29
CA SER A 94 6.24 -6.55 -0.30
C SER A 94 5.00 -6.68 -1.18
N ALA A 95 5.14 -7.25 -2.39
CA ALA A 95 3.99 -7.54 -3.24
C ALA A 95 3.00 -8.51 -2.56
N ALA A 96 3.49 -9.56 -1.91
CA ALA A 96 2.65 -10.49 -1.15
C ALA A 96 1.90 -9.80 0.01
N GLY A 97 2.58 -8.92 0.76
CA GLY A 97 1.95 -8.13 1.84
C GLY A 97 0.82 -7.23 1.32
N MET A 98 1.02 -6.56 0.18
CA MET A 98 -0.03 -5.75 -0.46
C MET A 98 -1.19 -6.60 -0.99
N ALA A 99 -0.92 -7.78 -1.53
CA ALA A 99 -1.97 -8.72 -1.93
C ALA A 99 -2.80 -9.17 -0.73
N LEU A 100 -2.17 -9.45 0.41
CA LEU A 100 -2.88 -9.78 1.64
C LEU A 100 -3.71 -8.58 2.16
N LEU A 101 -3.19 -7.35 2.09
CA LEU A 101 -3.98 -6.15 2.41
C LEU A 101 -5.20 -6.00 1.49
N THR A 102 -5.06 -6.30 0.20
CA THR A 102 -6.18 -6.31 -0.75
C THR A 102 -7.27 -7.28 -0.30
N ILE A 103 -6.89 -8.49 0.12
CA ILE A 103 -7.81 -9.49 0.66
C ILE A 103 -8.47 -8.98 1.95
N MET A 104 -7.71 -8.28 2.80
CA MET A 104 -8.22 -7.74 4.05
C MET A 104 -9.32 -6.70 3.85
N GLU A 105 -9.33 -5.94 2.75
CA GLU A 105 -10.46 -5.06 2.42
C GLU A 105 -11.76 -5.84 2.22
N ALA A 106 -11.69 -7.01 1.57
CA ALA A 106 -12.84 -7.89 1.41
C ALA A 106 -13.25 -8.53 2.74
N VAL A 107 -12.29 -8.92 3.57
CA VAL A 107 -12.56 -9.46 4.92
C VAL A 107 -13.20 -8.40 5.82
N ALA A 108 -12.80 -7.13 5.69
CA ALA A 108 -13.33 -6.03 6.49
C ALA A 108 -14.82 -5.80 6.29
N ILE A 109 -15.38 -6.20 5.14
CA ILE A 109 -16.82 -6.15 4.85
C ILE A 109 -17.61 -7.02 5.85
N LEU A 110 -17.03 -8.11 6.36
CA LEU A 110 -17.70 -8.99 7.33
C LEU A 110 -18.06 -8.28 8.64
N ALA A 111 -17.33 -7.21 8.98
CA ALA A 111 -17.58 -6.40 10.17
C ALA A 111 -18.41 -5.14 9.88
N ALA A 112 -18.91 -4.92 8.65
CA ALA A 112 -19.58 -3.66 8.26
C ALA A 112 -20.77 -3.28 9.15
N SER A 113 -21.48 -4.28 9.71
CA SER A 113 -22.65 -4.06 10.59
C SER A 113 -22.33 -4.30 12.08
N GLU A 114 -21.06 -4.45 12.44
CA GLU A 114 -20.65 -4.77 13.80
C GLU A 114 -20.44 -3.50 14.64
N PRO A 115 -20.74 -3.55 15.96
CA PRO A 115 -20.21 -2.58 16.91
C PRO A 115 -18.68 -2.69 17.02
N THR A 116 -18.00 -1.56 17.22
CA THR A 116 -16.57 -1.54 17.58
C THR A 116 -16.35 -2.33 18.86
N GLY A 117 -15.32 -3.18 18.90
CA GLY A 117 -15.01 -4.03 20.05
C GLY A 117 -15.79 -5.34 20.12
N SER A 118 -16.67 -5.64 19.15
CA SER A 118 -17.23 -7.00 19.01
C SER A 118 -16.11 -8.01 18.70
N ALA A 119 -16.37 -9.29 18.94
CA ALA A 119 -15.39 -10.35 18.64
C ALA A 119 -15.03 -10.36 17.14
N THR A 120 -16.01 -10.15 16.26
CA THR A 120 -15.82 -10.07 14.82
C THR A 120 -14.97 -8.85 14.43
N ALA A 121 -15.31 -7.66 14.93
CA ALA A 121 -14.55 -6.43 14.66
C ALA A 121 -13.09 -6.57 15.13
N THR A 122 -12.89 -7.07 16.35
CA THR A 122 -11.55 -7.29 16.93
C THR A 122 -10.72 -8.29 16.12
N LEU A 123 -11.36 -9.36 15.64
CA LEU A 123 -10.70 -10.35 14.79
C LEU A 123 -10.27 -9.73 13.46
N VAL A 124 -11.15 -8.97 12.81
CA VAL A 124 -10.84 -8.29 11.54
C VAL A 124 -9.69 -7.30 11.73
N ASP A 125 -9.72 -6.45 12.75
CA ASP A 125 -8.64 -5.49 13.06
C ASP A 125 -7.30 -6.20 13.28
N SER A 126 -7.31 -7.28 14.06
CA SER A 126 -6.11 -8.08 14.36
C SER A 126 -5.52 -8.70 13.08
N LEU A 127 -6.38 -9.24 12.22
CA LEU A 127 -5.97 -9.80 10.94
C LEU A 127 -5.43 -8.74 9.98
N TYR A 128 -5.90 -7.50 10.07
CA TYR A 128 -5.44 -6.38 9.24
C TYR A 128 -4.02 -5.90 9.61
N GLY A 129 -3.69 -5.96 10.91
CA GLY A 129 -2.36 -5.60 11.41
C GLY A 129 -1.23 -6.47 10.85
N ILE A 130 -1.48 -7.78 10.67
CA ILE A 130 -0.48 -8.76 10.21
C ILE A 130 0.09 -8.40 8.83
N PRO A 131 -0.70 -8.27 7.74
CA PRO A 131 -0.18 -7.94 6.42
C PRO A 131 0.41 -6.53 6.35
N THR A 132 -0.09 -5.58 7.17
CA THR A 132 0.51 -4.25 7.31
C THR A 132 1.95 -4.33 7.79
N ILE A 133 2.19 -5.11 8.86
CA ILE A 133 3.53 -5.32 9.42
C ILE A 133 4.42 -6.07 8.42
N VAL A 134 3.90 -7.15 7.80
CA VAL A 134 4.64 -7.93 6.80
C VAL A 134 5.09 -7.04 5.63
N LEU A 135 4.19 -6.21 5.10
CA LEU A 135 4.50 -5.25 4.05
C LEU A 135 5.57 -4.25 4.48
N GLY A 136 5.42 -3.65 5.68
CA GLY A 136 6.40 -2.70 6.21
C GLY A 136 7.80 -3.31 6.34
N VAL A 137 7.91 -4.49 6.97
CA VAL A 137 9.19 -5.19 7.13
C VAL A 137 9.79 -5.54 5.77
N ALA A 138 8.98 -6.07 4.85
CA ALA A 138 9.43 -6.46 3.53
C ALA A 138 9.98 -5.27 2.73
N LEU A 139 9.32 -4.10 2.80
CA LEU A 139 9.79 -2.87 2.18
C LEU A 139 11.13 -2.40 2.77
N VAL A 140 11.29 -2.41 4.10
CA VAL A 140 12.55 -2.05 4.76
C VAL A 140 13.68 -3.00 4.35
N VAL A 141 13.46 -4.32 4.40
CA VAL A 141 14.44 -5.33 4.00
C VAL A 141 14.84 -5.15 2.54
N CYS A 142 13.85 -4.96 1.66
CA CYS A 142 14.08 -4.69 0.24
C CYS A 142 14.96 -3.44 0.07
N ALA A 143 14.58 -2.34 0.70
CA ALA A 143 15.27 -1.07 0.55
C ALA A 143 16.70 -1.10 1.07
N VAL A 144 16.95 -1.68 2.25
CA VAL A 144 18.30 -1.82 2.81
C VAL A 144 19.20 -2.62 1.87
N ALA A 145 18.67 -3.71 1.29
CA ALA A 145 19.42 -4.50 0.32
C ALA A 145 19.71 -3.73 -0.98
N LEU A 146 18.72 -2.99 -1.51
CA LEU A 146 18.89 -2.15 -2.70
C LEU A 146 19.87 -0.99 -2.46
N VAL A 147 19.87 -0.38 -1.26
CA VAL A 147 20.84 0.65 -0.85
C VAL A 147 22.27 0.12 -0.88
N ARG A 148 22.48 -1.10 -0.37
CA ARG A 148 23.80 -1.74 -0.33
C ARG A 148 24.29 -2.16 -1.72
N ASP A 149 23.43 -2.76 -2.53
CA ASP A 149 23.76 -3.31 -3.85
C ASP A 149 23.80 -2.25 -4.97
N ARG A 150 23.20 -1.07 -4.74
CA ARG A 150 23.10 0.04 -5.72
C ARG A 150 22.50 -0.35 -7.08
N SER A 151 21.76 -1.46 -7.12
CA SER A 151 21.13 -2.01 -8.33
C SER A 151 19.92 -1.20 -8.81
N LEU A 152 19.35 -0.37 -7.93
CA LEU A 152 18.29 0.57 -8.23
C LEU A 152 18.80 2.02 -8.17
N GLY A 153 18.25 2.89 -9.00
CA GLY A 153 18.53 4.32 -8.99
C GLY A 153 18.16 4.92 -7.63
N ALA A 154 18.87 5.99 -7.23
CA ALA A 154 18.78 6.54 -5.88
C ALA A 154 17.34 6.92 -5.48
N GLY A 155 16.56 7.51 -6.39
CA GLY A 155 15.17 7.93 -6.15
C GLY A 155 14.27 6.79 -5.65
N PRO A 156 13.88 5.81 -6.50
CA PRO A 156 12.96 4.77 -6.09
C PRO A 156 13.51 3.93 -4.92
N ARG A 157 14.83 3.75 -4.85
CA ARG A 157 15.48 3.02 -3.74
C ARG A 157 15.22 3.65 -2.38
N TRP A 158 15.43 4.96 -2.25
CA TRP A 158 15.16 5.67 -1.01
C TRP A 158 13.66 5.77 -0.74
N MET A 159 12.83 5.86 -1.79
CA MET A 159 11.38 5.88 -1.62
C MET A 159 10.81 4.57 -1.07
N VAL A 160 11.34 3.41 -1.48
CA VAL A 160 10.98 2.12 -0.85
C VAL A 160 11.36 2.12 0.64
N LEU A 161 12.50 2.71 1.01
CA LEU A 161 12.88 2.82 2.43
C LEU A 161 11.91 3.71 3.19
N VAL A 162 11.60 4.89 2.65
CA VAL A 162 10.66 5.84 3.26
C VAL A 162 9.31 5.15 3.47
N LEU A 163 8.77 4.47 2.46
CA LEU A 163 7.50 3.74 2.57
C LEU A 163 7.52 2.67 3.65
N GLY A 164 8.60 1.89 3.74
CA GLY A 164 8.73 0.84 4.76
C GLY A 164 8.86 1.41 6.18
N VAL A 165 9.70 2.44 6.38
CA VAL A 165 9.88 3.09 7.68
C VAL A 165 8.60 3.81 8.11
N TYR A 166 7.91 4.46 7.17
CA TYR A 166 6.66 5.18 7.41
C TYR A 166 5.59 4.27 8.04
N VAL A 167 5.53 2.99 7.63
CA VAL A 167 4.60 2.02 8.22
C VAL A 167 4.73 1.97 9.75
N PHE A 168 5.96 1.94 10.26
CA PHE A 168 6.22 1.79 11.69
C PHE A 168 6.25 3.11 12.46
N VAL A 169 6.69 4.18 11.82
CA VAL A 169 6.91 5.47 12.50
C VAL A 169 5.65 6.34 12.48
N VAL A 170 4.82 6.24 11.45
CA VAL A 170 3.67 7.13 11.25
C VAL A 170 2.36 6.35 11.11
N LEU A 171 2.31 5.36 10.21
CA LEU A 171 1.05 4.69 9.87
C LEU A 171 0.50 3.88 11.04
N LEU A 172 1.28 2.94 11.60
CA LEU A 172 0.84 2.11 12.72
C LEU A 172 0.52 2.94 13.98
N PRO A 173 1.37 3.89 14.42
CA PRO A 173 0.99 4.78 15.52
C PRO A 173 -0.29 5.57 15.21
N GLY A 174 -0.43 6.12 14.00
CA GLY A 174 -1.61 6.86 13.58
C GLY A 174 -2.90 6.04 13.60
N ILE A 175 -2.82 4.73 13.33
CA ILE A 175 -3.96 3.82 13.35
C ILE A 175 -4.26 3.30 14.76
N VAL A 176 -3.24 2.90 15.51
CA VAL A 176 -3.40 2.19 16.80
C VAL A 176 -3.69 3.15 17.95
N THR A 177 -3.02 4.30 17.99
CA THR A 177 -3.15 5.27 19.09
C THR A 177 -3.76 6.60 18.66
N GLY A 178 -3.90 6.82 17.35
CA GLY A 178 -4.43 8.04 16.79
C GLY A 178 -5.96 8.12 16.81
N SER A 179 -6.46 9.33 16.56
CA SER A 179 -7.88 9.52 16.24
C SER A 179 -8.19 9.01 14.84
N TYR A 180 -9.48 8.80 14.54
CA TYR A 180 -9.95 8.52 13.18
C TYR A 180 -9.31 9.46 12.15
N THR A 181 -9.29 10.77 12.44
CA THR A 181 -8.68 11.81 11.59
C THR A 181 -7.18 11.56 11.37
N LEU A 182 -6.42 11.27 12.44
CA LEU A 182 -4.98 11.04 12.32
C LEU A 182 -4.69 9.79 11.48
N ALA A 183 -5.47 8.71 11.65
CA ALA A 183 -5.36 7.50 10.85
C ALA A 183 -5.55 7.79 9.35
N ARG A 184 -6.58 8.57 8.97
CA ARG A 184 -6.82 8.92 7.56
C ARG A 184 -5.74 9.81 6.97
N ILE A 185 -5.23 10.78 7.73
CA ILE A 185 -4.08 11.60 7.29
C ILE A 185 -2.85 10.71 7.06
N ALA A 186 -2.56 9.81 8.02
CA ALA A 186 -1.41 8.92 7.93
C ALA A 186 -1.50 8.00 6.70
N ILE A 187 -2.68 7.43 6.43
CA ILE A 187 -2.94 6.63 5.23
C ILE A 187 -2.77 7.49 3.97
N GLY A 188 -3.39 8.68 3.92
CA GLY A 188 -3.33 9.56 2.74
C GLY A 188 -1.89 9.95 2.36
N VAL A 189 -1.05 10.29 3.33
CA VAL A 189 0.37 10.59 3.09
C VAL A 189 1.14 9.35 2.62
N TRP A 190 0.82 8.16 3.15
CA TRP A 190 1.41 6.91 2.67
C TRP A 190 1.05 6.63 1.21
N MET A 191 -0.20 6.92 0.81
CA MET A 191 -0.67 6.81 -0.57
C MET A 191 0.07 7.78 -1.52
N LEU A 192 0.37 9.00 -1.07
CA LEU A 192 1.24 9.93 -1.82
C LEU A 192 2.67 9.41 -1.97
N GLY A 193 3.20 8.71 -0.96
CA GLY A 193 4.48 8.02 -1.05
C GLY A 193 4.47 6.92 -2.12
N PHE A 194 3.39 6.14 -2.21
CA PHE A 194 3.21 5.16 -3.28
C PHE A 194 3.08 5.83 -4.65
N ALA A 195 2.38 6.96 -4.73
CA ALA A 195 2.29 7.73 -5.96
C ALA A 195 3.70 8.14 -6.42
N MET A 196 4.51 8.71 -5.52
CA MET A 196 5.90 9.08 -5.80
C MET A 196 6.75 7.87 -6.22
N LEU A 197 6.62 6.72 -5.55
CA LEU A 197 7.31 5.49 -5.96
C LEU A 197 6.93 5.10 -7.40
N GLY A 198 5.63 5.08 -7.71
CA GLY A 198 5.12 4.76 -9.04
C GLY A 198 5.70 5.68 -10.12
N PHE A 199 5.68 7.00 -9.87
CA PHE A 199 6.28 8.00 -10.75
C PHE A 199 7.77 7.75 -11.00
N LEU A 200 8.53 7.49 -9.94
CA LEU A 200 9.97 7.24 -10.03
C LEU A 200 10.31 5.92 -10.75
N LEU A 201 9.43 4.92 -10.68
CA LEU A 201 9.55 3.68 -11.44
C LEU A 201 9.22 3.90 -12.92
N ALA A 202 8.18 4.68 -13.22
CA ALA A 202 7.74 4.97 -14.58
C ALA A 202 8.76 5.80 -15.38
N ARG A 203 9.37 6.80 -14.75
CA ARG A 203 10.35 7.69 -15.41
C ARG A 203 11.72 7.07 -15.63
N ARG A 204 11.93 5.85 -15.15
CA ARG A 204 13.23 5.18 -15.17
C ARG A 204 13.60 4.57 -16.52
N SER A 205 12.63 4.46 -17.42
CA SER A 205 12.81 3.99 -18.81
C SER A 205 13.10 5.11 -19.82
N GLU A 206 12.83 6.35 -19.45
CA GLU A 206 13.04 7.54 -20.29
C GLU A 206 14.52 7.95 -20.38
N GLY A 207 15.39 7.40 -19.51
CA GLY A 207 16.84 7.62 -19.48
C GLY A 207 17.66 6.36 -19.72
#